data_AF-A0A7T4QRC4-F1
#
_entry.id   AF-A0A7T4QRC4-F1
#
_cell.length_a   1.000
_cell.length_b   1.000
_cell.length_c   1.000
_cell.angle_alpha   90.00
_cell.angle_beta   90.00
_cell.angle_gamma   90.00
#
_symmetry.space_group_name_H-M   'P 1'
#
loop_
_entity.id
_entity.type
_entity.pdbx_description
1 polymer ?
#
loop_
_entity_poly.entity_id
_entity_poly.type
_entity_poly.pdbx_seq_one_letter_code
_entity_poly.pdbx_strand_id
1 'polypeptide(L)'
;MKLSSKTAHILSQISTTTKLGDLRKIAKEIKKDHELALELWSTPDFLARLLAILIMDNKRISQDTVNQLDQDMLMHPPEERNQLMDWLMANQLTKDKKTIALIESWQNSVSPLQRRIFWYYQARLRWTGQIPPPNSLELLNEIEAKIAREEPEVQWAMNFLAGWIGVYEKQYRDRCIAIGEKTGLYKGDMVSKGCTPNYLPEFIAIESNKRNL
;
A
#
# COMPACT_ATOMS: atom_id res chain seq x y z
N MET A 1 -25.61 7.29 -12.46
CA MET A 1 -26.44 6.08 -12.23
C MET A 1 -27.26 6.29 -10.97
N LYS A 2 -28.53 5.85 -10.92
CA LYS A 2 -29.35 6.00 -9.71
C LYS A 2 -28.89 4.97 -8.68
N LEU A 3 -28.42 5.41 -7.51
CA LEU A 3 -27.99 4.52 -6.43
C LEU A 3 -29.17 3.67 -5.94
N SER A 4 -28.91 2.41 -5.56
CA SER A 4 -29.93 1.58 -4.93
C SER A 4 -30.34 2.17 -3.57
N SER A 5 -31.52 1.80 -3.09
CA SER A 5 -32.00 2.19 -1.75
C SER A 5 -31.05 1.70 -0.64
N LYS A 6 -30.45 0.52 -0.84
CA LYS A 6 -29.44 -0.05 0.06
C LYS A 6 -28.19 0.83 0.12
N THR A 7 -27.65 1.24 -1.03
CA THR A 7 -26.48 2.12 -1.11
C THR A 7 -26.76 3.48 -0.48
N ALA A 8 -27.91 4.10 -0.79
CA ALA A 8 -28.30 5.38 -0.19
C ALA A 8 -28.42 5.30 1.34
N HIS A 9 -29.00 4.20 1.86
CA HIS A 9 -29.10 4.00 3.31
C HIS A 9 -27.71 3.85 3.96
N ILE A 10 -26.80 3.07 3.38
CA ILE A 10 -25.44 2.92 3.91
C ILE A 10 -24.68 4.25 3.89
N LEU A 11 -24.76 5.00 2.80
CA LEU A 11 -24.10 6.30 2.69
C LEU A 11 -24.62 7.30 3.73
N SER A 12 -25.90 7.23 4.12
CA SER A 12 -26.44 8.07 5.20
C SER A 12 -25.84 7.80 6.58
N GLN A 13 -25.16 6.66 6.76
CA GLN A 13 -24.45 6.30 7.99
C GLN A 13 -22.98 6.76 7.99
N ILE A 14 -22.48 7.26 6.85
CA ILE A 14 -21.09 7.67 6.67
C ILE A 14 -21.05 9.19 6.52
N SER A 15 -20.10 9.82 7.20
CA SER A 15 -19.80 11.24 7.08
C SER A 15 -18.30 11.41 6.87
N THR A 16 -17.85 12.60 6.46
CA THR A 16 -16.43 12.93 6.30
C THR A 16 -15.59 12.76 7.57
N THR A 17 -16.22 12.64 8.75
CA THR A 17 -15.56 12.44 10.04
C THR A 17 -15.64 11.00 10.56
N THR A 18 -16.27 10.09 9.81
CA THR A 18 -16.44 8.69 10.23
C THR A 18 -15.06 8.03 10.40
N LYS A 19 -14.82 7.45 11.58
CA LYS A 19 -13.56 6.79 11.90
C LYS A 19 -13.44 5.47 11.15
N LEU A 20 -12.22 5.13 10.75
CA LEU A 20 -11.91 3.87 10.07
C LEU A 20 -12.34 2.62 10.85
N GLY A 21 -12.30 2.67 12.19
CA GLY A 21 -12.77 1.58 13.04
C GLY A 21 -14.29 1.36 12.93
N ASP A 22 -15.06 2.44 12.80
CA ASP A 22 -16.51 2.36 12.62
C ASP A 22 -16.87 1.92 11.20
N LEU A 23 -16.10 2.37 10.20
CA LEU A 23 -16.23 1.87 8.82
C LEU A 23 -16.06 0.35 8.74
N ARG A 24 -15.13 -0.22 9.51
CA ARG A 24 -14.94 -1.67 9.62
C ARG A 24 -16.11 -2.39 10.31
N LYS A 25 -16.81 -1.73 11.26
CA LYS A 25 -18.02 -2.30 11.87
C LYS A 25 -19.16 -2.38 10.85
N ILE A 26 -19.37 -1.30 10.09
CA ILE A 26 -20.36 -1.28 8.98
C ILE A 26 -20.05 -2.38 7.97
N ALA A 27 -18.79 -2.51 7.54
CA ALA A 27 -18.38 -3.57 6.62
C ALA A 27 -18.64 -4.97 7.17
N LYS A 28 -18.45 -5.18 8.48
CA LYS A 28 -18.69 -6.48 9.15
C LYS A 28 -20.18 -6.86 9.14
N GLU A 29 -21.07 -5.88 9.28
CA GLU A 29 -22.52 -6.09 9.21
C GLU A 29 -22.98 -6.42 7.78
N ILE A 30 -22.46 -5.70 6.79
CA ILE A 30 -22.74 -5.94 5.37
C ILE A 30 -22.18 -7.29 4.91
N LYS A 31 -21.01 -7.67 5.43
CA LYS A 31 -20.18 -8.79 4.96
C LYS A 31 -19.75 -8.55 3.51
N LYS A 32 -19.55 -9.63 2.75
CA LYS A 32 -19.13 -9.57 1.36
C LYS A 32 -20.34 -9.31 0.46
N ASP A 33 -20.31 -8.23 -0.31
CA ASP A 33 -21.33 -7.87 -1.30
C ASP A 33 -20.66 -7.07 -2.43
N HIS A 34 -20.33 -7.76 -3.53
CA HIS A 34 -19.55 -7.16 -4.60
C HIS A 34 -20.35 -6.15 -5.43
N GLU A 35 -21.65 -6.36 -5.64
CA GLU A 35 -22.48 -5.41 -6.39
C GLU A 35 -22.65 -4.11 -5.61
N LEU A 36 -22.91 -4.22 -4.29
CA LEU A 36 -22.94 -3.06 -3.41
C LEU A 36 -21.56 -2.37 -3.35
N ALA A 37 -20.46 -3.12 -3.37
CA ALA A 37 -19.12 -2.55 -3.41
C ALA A 37 -18.93 -1.67 -4.66
N LEU A 38 -19.36 -2.14 -5.83
CA LEU A 38 -19.26 -1.38 -7.08
C LEU A 38 -20.15 -0.13 -7.07
N GLU A 39 -21.37 -0.23 -6.52
CA GLU A 39 -22.24 0.94 -6.34
C GLU A 39 -21.60 1.98 -5.40
N LEU A 40 -21.07 1.56 -4.25
CA LEU A 40 -20.36 2.44 -3.32
C LEU A 40 -19.11 3.05 -3.96
N TRP A 41 -18.34 2.27 -4.72
CA TRP A 41 -17.14 2.72 -5.42
C TRP A 41 -17.45 3.78 -6.49
N SER A 42 -18.59 3.65 -7.16
CA SER A 42 -19.04 4.62 -8.16
C SER A 42 -19.30 6.01 -7.57
N THR A 43 -19.44 6.12 -6.25
CA THR A 43 -19.47 7.41 -5.57
C THR A 43 -18.05 7.98 -5.45
N PRO A 44 -17.85 9.29 -5.65
CA PRO A 44 -16.54 9.91 -5.52
C PRO A 44 -16.10 10.07 -4.05
N ASP A 45 -16.90 9.59 -3.09
CA ASP A 45 -16.62 9.73 -1.67
C ASP A 45 -15.53 8.76 -1.21
N PHE A 46 -14.51 9.31 -0.53
CA PHE A 46 -13.34 8.57 -0.08
C PHE A 46 -13.69 7.43 0.89
N LEU A 47 -14.57 7.68 1.86
CA LEU A 47 -14.93 6.70 2.88
C LEU A 47 -15.86 5.63 2.31
N ALA A 48 -16.73 5.99 1.38
CA ALA A 48 -17.54 5.04 0.62
C ALA A 48 -16.65 4.09 -0.21
N ARG A 49 -15.59 4.59 -0.85
CA ARG A 49 -14.61 3.76 -1.57
C ARG A 49 -13.79 2.86 -0.65
N LEU A 50 -13.38 3.35 0.53
CA LEU A 50 -12.77 2.49 1.54
C LEU A 50 -13.71 1.39 2.04
N LEU A 51 -15.00 1.70 2.22
CA LEU A 51 -16.01 0.69 2.56
C LEU A 51 -16.20 -0.33 1.43
N ALA A 52 -16.29 0.13 0.18
CA ALA A 52 -16.36 -0.73 -0.99
C ALA A 52 -15.21 -1.74 -1.01
N ILE A 53 -13.98 -1.29 -0.76
CA ILE A 53 -12.81 -2.16 -0.65
C ILE A 53 -12.97 -3.21 0.44
N LEU A 54 -13.61 -2.90 1.57
CA LEU A 54 -13.80 -3.88 2.65
C LEU A 54 -14.80 -4.98 2.31
N ILE A 55 -15.78 -4.72 1.43
CA ILE A 55 -16.90 -5.63 1.16
C ILE A 55 -16.85 -6.28 -0.22
N MET A 56 -15.95 -5.84 -1.12
CA MET A 56 -15.79 -6.46 -2.44
C MET A 56 -15.31 -7.92 -2.36
N ASP A 57 -15.69 -8.71 -3.37
CA ASP A 57 -15.21 -10.09 -3.54
C ASP A 57 -13.87 -10.14 -4.29
N ASN A 58 -12.78 -10.47 -3.59
CA ASN A 58 -11.45 -10.64 -4.18
C ASN A 58 -11.42 -11.61 -5.38
N LYS A 59 -12.25 -12.66 -5.37
CA LYS A 59 -12.32 -13.64 -6.47
C LYS A 59 -12.80 -13.04 -7.80
N ARG A 60 -13.45 -11.89 -7.75
CA ARG A 60 -13.97 -11.16 -8.91
C ARG A 60 -13.04 -10.05 -9.39
N ILE A 61 -11.92 -9.82 -8.71
CA ILE A 61 -10.95 -8.80 -9.11
C ILE A 61 -10.08 -9.32 -10.26
N SER A 62 -10.11 -8.61 -11.38
CA SER A 62 -9.22 -8.80 -12.54
C SER A 62 -8.24 -7.63 -12.68
N GLN A 63 -7.24 -7.75 -13.55
CA GLN A 63 -6.35 -6.63 -13.89
C GLN A 63 -7.16 -5.43 -14.42
N ASP A 64 -8.15 -5.66 -15.27
CA ASP A 64 -9.00 -4.59 -15.80
C ASP A 64 -9.81 -3.90 -14.70
N THR A 65 -10.28 -4.67 -13.72
CA THR A 65 -10.95 -4.11 -12.54
C THR A 65 -9.98 -3.21 -11.79
N VAL A 66 -8.77 -3.69 -11.48
CA VAL A 66 -7.76 -2.89 -10.77
C VAL A 66 -7.39 -1.63 -11.55
N ASN A 67 -7.20 -1.74 -12.87
CA ASN A 67 -6.92 -0.60 -13.73
C ASN A 67 -8.02 0.47 -13.64
N GLN A 68 -9.29 0.07 -13.63
CA GLN A 68 -10.40 1.00 -13.46
C GLN A 68 -10.38 1.64 -12.06
N LEU A 69 -10.22 0.85 -10.99
CA LEU A 69 -10.14 1.39 -9.63
C LEU A 69 -8.98 2.38 -9.49
N ASP A 70 -7.82 2.04 -10.05
CA ASP A 70 -6.61 2.85 -10.08
C ASP A 70 -6.84 4.20 -10.80
N GLN A 71 -7.47 4.18 -11.99
CA GLN A 71 -7.87 5.43 -12.67
C GLN A 71 -8.84 6.26 -11.84
N ASP A 72 -9.83 5.63 -11.21
CA ASP A 72 -10.79 6.31 -10.36
C ASP A 72 -10.12 6.93 -9.13
N MET A 73 -9.08 6.30 -8.57
CA MET A 73 -8.32 6.85 -7.43
C MET A 73 -7.64 8.17 -7.78
N LEU A 74 -7.31 8.44 -9.05
CA LEU A 74 -6.64 9.68 -9.47
C LEU A 74 -7.46 10.95 -9.17
N MET A 75 -8.77 10.83 -8.96
CA MET A 75 -9.61 11.97 -8.58
C MET A 75 -9.43 12.43 -7.12
N HIS A 76 -8.84 11.60 -6.27
CA HIS A 76 -8.58 11.92 -4.86
C HIS A 76 -7.27 12.72 -4.71
N PRO A 77 -7.00 13.38 -3.57
CA PRO A 77 -5.66 13.91 -3.26
C PRO A 77 -4.65 12.78 -3.00
N PRO A 78 -3.33 12.99 -3.20
CA PRO A 78 -2.30 11.92 -3.16
C PRO A 78 -2.36 11.00 -1.94
N GLU A 79 -2.58 11.54 -0.73
CA GLU A 79 -2.69 10.77 0.50
C GLU A 79 -3.85 9.76 0.46
N GLU A 80 -5.01 10.20 0.00
CA GLU A 80 -6.18 9.35 -0.16
C GLU A 80 -5.98 8.29 -1.25
N ARG A 81 -5.33 8.62 -2.39
CA ARG A 81 -5.01 7.64 -3.44
C ARG A 81 -4.14 6.51 -2.90
N ASN A 82 -3.07 6.90 -2.19
CA ASN A 82 -2.14 5.96 -1.56
C ASN A 82 -2.87 5.09 -0.54
N GLN A 83 -3.73 5.70 0.29
CA GLN A 83 -4.51 4.96 1.28
C GLN A 83 -5.49 4.00 0.62
N LEU A 84 -6.23 4.39 -0.42
CA LEU A 84 -7.15 3.52 -1.15
C LEU A 84 -6.41 2.32 -1.74
N MET A 85 -5.27 2.55 -2.39
CA MET A 85 -4.49 1.50 -3.03
C MET A 85 -3.85 0.55 -2.00
N ASP A 86 -3.27 1.07 -0.92
CA ASP A 86 -2.71 0.27 0.17
C ASP A 86 -3.81 -0.56 0.87
N TRP A 87 -5.01 0.02 1.01
CA TRP A 87 -6.17 -0.67 1.58
C TRP A 87 -6.70 -1.77 0.66
N LEU A 88 -6.74 -1.54 -0.66
CA LEU A 88 -7.10 -2.52 -1.68
C LEU A 88 -6.12 -3.70 -1.64
N MET A 89 -4.83 -3.43 -1.57
CA MET A 89 -3.81 -4.48 -1.42
C MET A 89 -4.03 -5.32 -0.15
N ALA A 90 -4.17 -4.66 1.00
CA ALA A 90 -4.23 -5.34 2.30
C ALA A 90 -5.51 -6.16 2.51
N ASN A 91 -6.65 -5.70 1.98
CA ASN A 91 -7.94 -6.33 2.23
C ASN A 91 -8.37 -7.25 1.09
N GLN A 92 -7.85 -7.07 -0.13
CA GLN A 92 -8.34 -7.79 -1.30
C GLN A 92 -7.22 -8.49 -2.08
N LEU A 93 -6.23 -7.75 -2.58
CA LEU A 93 -5.26 -8.31 -3.52
C LEU A 93 -4.33 -9.36 -2.91
N THR A 94 -4.01 -9.24 -1.62
CA THR A 94 -3.15 -10.22 -0.92
C THR A 94 -3.92 -11.43 -0.38
N LYS A 95 -5.21 -11.57 -0.71
CA LYS A 95 -6.08 -12.65 -0.21
C LYS A 95 -6.23 -13.82 -1.18
N ASP A 96 -5.78 -13.69 -2.42
CA ASP A 96 -5.90 -14.72 -3.46
C ASP A 96 -4.60 -14.82 -4.28
N LYS A 97 -4.24 -16.04 -4.70
CA LYS A 97 -3.01 -16.30 -5.47
C LYS A 97 -3.02 -15.59 -6.83
N LYS A 98 -4.18 -15.49 -7.49
CA LYS A 98 -4.33 -14.82 -8.78
C LYS A 98 -4.02 -13.33 -8.64
N THR A 99 -4.53 -12.68 -7.60
CA THR A 99 -4.31 -11.25 -7.37
C THR A 99 -2.90 -10.96 -6.84
N ILE A 100 -2.28 -11.89 -6.12
CA ILE A 100 -0.84 -11.81 -5.80
C ILE A 100 0.02 -11.84 -7.07
N ALA A 101 -0.28 -12.74 -8.01
CA ALA A 101 0.43 -12.78 -9.30
C ALA A 101 0.28 -11.46 -10.09
N LEU A 102 -0.86 -10.76 -9.96
CA LEU A 102 -1.00 -9.41 -10.53
C LEU A 102 -0.03 -8.43 -9.86
N ILE A 103 0.01 -8.39 -8.52
CA ILE A 103 0.94 -7.52 -7.78
C ILE A 103 2.38 -7.75 -8.26
N GLU A 104 2.79 -9.02 -8.37
CA GLU A 104 4.15 -9.40 -8.76
C GLU A 104 4.51 -8.98 -10.20
N SER A 105 3.51 -8.76 -11.06
CA SER A 105 3.72 -8.25 -12.43
C SER A 105 3.92 -6.74 -12.52
N TRP A 106 3.64 -5.99 -11.46
CA TRP A 106 3.52 -4.52 -11.51
C TRP A 106 4.82 -3.73 -11.33
N GLN A 107 5.98 -4.39 -11.19
CA GLN A 107 7.26 -3.70 -10.98
C GLN A 107 7.51 -2.56 -11.98
N ASN A 108 7.16 -2.77 -13.25
CA ASN A 108 7.32 -1.80 -14.33
C ASN A 108 5.96 -1.35 -14.91
N SER A 109 4.89 -1.40 -14.12
CA SER A 109 3.58 -0.91 -14.55
C SER A 109 3.66 0.57 -14.92
N VAL A 110 2.87 1.01 -15.90
CA VAL A 110 2.72 2.43 -16.24
C VAL A 110 2.07 3.22 -15.10
N SER A 111 1.29 2.56 -14.23
CA SER A 111 0.66 3.18 -13.07
C SER A 111 1.63 3.27 -11.88
N PRO A 112 1.87 4.48 -11.33
CA PRO A 112 2.62 4.65 -10.10
C PRO A 112 1.99 3.93 -8.90
N LEU A 113 0.66 3.90 -8.80
CA LEU A 113 -0.04 3.21 -7.71
C LEU A 113 0.20 1.70 -7.75
N GLN A 114 0.23 1.10 -8.95
CA GLN A 114 0.56 -0.32 -9.11
C GLN A 114 2.03 -0.61 -8.77
N ARG A 115 2.97 0.22 -9.25
CA ARG A 115 4.39 0.11 -8.88
C ARG A 115 4.59 0.24 -7.37
N ARG A 116 3.93 1.21 -6.72
CA ARG A 116 3.91 1.37 -5.26
C ARG A 116 3.52 0.05 -4.58
N ILE A 117 2.44 -0.59 -5.02
CA ILE A 117 1.98 -1.85 -4.41
C ILE A 117 2.94 -3.01 -4.64
N PHE A 118 3.58 -3.10 -5.80
CA PHE A 118 4.65 -4.08 -6.00
C PHE A 118 5.74 -3.94 -4.93
N TRP A 119 6.30 -2.72 -4.79
CA TRP A 119 7.38 -2.46 -3.83
C TRP A 119 6.93 -2.63 -2.37
N TYR A 120 5.73 -2.16 -2.04
CA TYR A 120 5.19 -2.29 -0.69
C TYR A 120 4.89 -3.75 -0.32
N TYR A 121 4.41 -4.55 -1.28
CA TYR A 121 4.23 -5.98 -1.09
C TYR A 121 5.56 -6.69 -0.83
N GLN A 122 6.60 -6.40 -1.61
CA GLN A 122 7.95 -6.93 -1.38
C GLN A 122 8.49 -6.56 0.02
N ALA A 123 8.21 -5.34 0.50
CA ALA A 123 8.60 -4.91 1.85
C ALA A 123 7.84 -5.72 2.92
N ARG A 124 6.54 -5.93 2.72
CA ARG A 124 5.70 -6.68 3.64
C ARG A 124 6.17 -8.13 3.81
N LEU A 125 6.62 -8.78 2.74
CA LEU A 125 7.18 -10.15 2.80
C LEU A 125 8.38 -10.28 3.74
N ARG A 126 9.13 -9.18 3.97
CA ARG A 126 10.28 -9.12 4.88
C ARG A 126 9.90 -8.69 6.28
N TRP A 127 9.04 -7.68 6.37
CA TRP A 127 8.64 -7.08 7.64
C TRP A 127 7.80 -8.02 8.52
N THR A 128 6.98 -8.90 7.94
CA THR A 128 6.06 -9.75 8.72
C THR A 128 6.71 -10.99 9.36
N GLY A 129 8.04 -11.06 9.41
CA GLY A 129 8.78 -12.12 10.11
C GLY A 129 8.74 -13.50 9.44
N GLN A 130 8.34 -13.57 8.18
CA GLN A 130 8.43 -14.79 7.36
C GLN A 130 9.76 -14.81 6.61
N ILE A 131 10.19 -15.99 6.15
CA ILE A 131 11.37 -16.11 5.28
C ILE A 131 11.04 -15.40 3.96
N PRO A 132 11.75 -14.30 3.62
CA PRO A 132 11.46 -13.58 2.39
C PRO A 132 11.97 -14.36 1.17
N PRO A 133 11.45 -14.07 -0.04
CA PRO A 133 12.02 -14.60 -1.27
C PRO A 133 13.50 -14.20 -1.41
N PRO A 134 14.36 -15.04 -2.01
CA PRO A 134 15.79 -14.77 -2.16
C PRO A 134 16.09 -13.80 -3.31
N ASN A 135 15.32 -12.70 -3.43
CA ASN A 135 15.39 -11.73 -4.53
C ASN A 135 15.90 -10.34 -4.07
N SER A 136 16.40 -10.20 -2.84
CA SER A 136 16.83 -8.91 -2.29
C SER A 136 17.98 -8.26 -3.09
N LEU A 137 18.91 -9.07 -3.63
CA LEU A 137 19.99 -8.56 -4.49
C LEU A 137 19.45 -7.83 -5.72
N GLU A 138 18.52 -8.46 -6.42
CA GLU A 138 17.90 -7.93 -7.65
C GLU A 138 17.05 -6.70 -7.34
N LEU A 139 16.25 -6.74 -6.27
CA LEU A 139 15.44 -5.60 -5.84
C LEU A 139 16.31 -4.40 -5.47
N LEU A 140 17.45 -4.59 -4.81
CA LEU A 140 18.36 -3.50 -4.47
C LEU A 140 19.04 -2.90 -5.71
N ASN A 141 19.40 -3.71 -6.71
CA ASN A 141 19.91 -3.21 -7.99
C ASN A 141 18.90 -2.26 -8.65
N GLU A 142 17.64 -2.66 -8.65
CA GLU A 142 16.52 -1.88 -9.21
C GLU A 142 16.26 -0.60 -8.40
N ILE A 143 16.29 -0.68 -7.07
CA ILE A 143 16.18 0.49 -6.19
C ILE A 143 17.27 1.51 -6.48
N GLU A 144 18.55 1.08 -6.50
CA GLU A 144 19.68 1.97 -6.74
C GLU A 144 19.62 2.66 -8.11
N ALA A 145 19.09 1.97 -9.12
CA ALA A 145 18.98 2.50 -10.47
C ALA A 145 17.84 3.52 -10.64
N LYS A 146 16.71 3.32 -9.93
CA LYS A 146 15.45 4.01 -10.25
C LYS A 146 14.94 4.95 -9.16
N ILE A 147 15.19 4.68 -7.87
CA ILE A 147 14.49 5.35 -6.76
C ILE A 147 14.57 6.88 -6.83
N ALA A 148 15.71 7.47 -7.20
CA ALA A 148 15.86 8.92 -7.26
C ALA A 148 14.99 9.62 -8.33
N ARG A 149 14.44 8.88 -9.29
CA ARG A 149 13.66 9.39 -10.43
C ARG A 149 12.22 8.92 -10.47
N GLU A 150 11.82 8.07 -9.52
CA GLU A 150 10.45 7.58 -9.38
C GLU A 150 9.54 8.64 -8.74
N GLU A 151 8.24 8.43 -8.90
CA GLU A 151 7.18 9.24 -8.33
C GLU A 151 7.16 9.08 -6.79
N PRO A 152 6.82 10.13 -6.02
CA PRO A 152 6.97 10.14 -4.56
C PRO A 152 6.31 8.95 -3.85
N GLU A 153 5.15 8.51 -4.34
CA GLU A 153 4.44 7.35 -3.80
C GLU A 153 5.17 6.01 -4.04
N VAL A 154 5.92 5.89 -5.13
CA VAL A 154 6.75 4.73 -5.46
C VAL A 154 8.08 4.81 -4.70
N GLN A 155 8.70 6.00 -4.65
CA GLN A 155 9.91 6.27 -3.87
C GLN A 155 9.75 5.83 -2.42
N TRP A 156 8.61 6.16 -1.80
CA TRP A 156 8.34 5.77 -0.42
C TRP A 156 8.31 4.25 -0.26
N ALA A 157 7.65 3.52 -1.16
CA ALA A 157 7.56 2.07 -1.09
C ALA A 157 8.91 1.37 -1.36
N MET A 158 9.71 1.90 -2.31
CA MET A 158 11.07 1.43 -2.57
C MET A 158 11.99 1.67 -1.37
N ASN A 159 11.93 2.86 -0.77
CA ASN A 159 12.67 3.20 0.44
C ASN A 159 12.25 2.30 1.61
N PHE A 160 10.94 2.09 1.79
CA PHE A 160 10.42 1.20 2.83
C PHE A 160 10.91 -0.24 2.66
N LEU A 161 10.96 -0.77 1.42
CA LEU A 161 11.57 -2.06 1.13
C LEU A 161 13.05 -2.09 1.50
N ALA A 162 13.85 -1.12 1.05
CA ALA A 162 15.28 -1.05 1.36
C ALA A 162 15.52 -1.02 2.88
N GLY A 163 14.68 -0.31 3.62
CA GLY A 163 14.72 -0.28 5.08
C GLY A 163 14.57 -1.66 5.69
N TRP A 164 13.55 -2.42 5.30
CA TRP A 164 13.34 -3.78 5.84
C TRP A 164 14.37 -4.80 5.39
N ILE A 165 14.89 -4.68 4.16
CA ILE A 165 16.07 -5.46 3.74
C ILE A 165 17.24 -5.15 4.67
N GLY A 166 17.55 -3.88 4.92
CA GLY A 166 18.68 -3.48 5.76
C GLY A 166 18.52 -3.87 7.24
N VAL A 167 17.29 -3.92 7.75
CA VAL A 167 16.99 -4.38 9.12
C VAL A 167 17.26 -5.88 9.27
N TYR A 168 16.71 -6.71 8.39
CA TYR A 168 16.72 -8.17 8.58
C TYR A 168 17.87 -8.90 7.88
N GLU A 169 18.37 -8.38 6.76
CA GLU A 169 19.40 -9.02 5.95
C GLU A 169 20.73 -8.28 6.12
N LYS A 170 21.45 -8.60 7.20
CA LYS A 170 22.70 -7.90 7.60
C LYS A 170 23.73 -7.74 6.47
N GLN A 171 23.81 -8.72 5.58
CA GLN A 171 24.71 -8.69 4.41
C GLN A 171 24.43 -7.53 3.44
N TYR A 172 23.22 -6.97 3.45
CA TYR A 172 22.83 -5.84 2.60
C TYR A 172 22.68 -4.53 3.37
N ARG A 173 22.91 -4.53 4.70
CA ARG A 173 22.65 -3.37 5.56
C ARG A 173 23.42 -2.12 5.13
N ASP A 174 24.73 -2.24 4.95
CA ASP A 174 25.60 -1.12 4.56
C ASP A 174 25.19 -0.58 3.19
N ARG A 175 24.74 -1.46 2.29
CA ARG A 175 24.22 -1.08 0.97
C ARG A 175 22.93 -0.26 1.09
N CYS A 176 21.99 -0.69 1.93
CA CYS A 176 20.75 0.09 2.16
C CYS A 176 21.03 1.44 2.84
N ILE A 177 22.00 1.51 3.76
CA ILE A 177 22.44 2.77 4.37
C ILE A 177 22.99 3.70 3.28
N ALA A 178 23.88 3.21 2.41
CA ALA A 178 24.46 3.99 1.31
C ALA A 178 23.39 4.52 0.33
N ILE A 179 22.33 3.76 0.05
CA ILE A 179 21.18 4.24 -0.75
C ILE A 179 20.54 5.46 -0.09
N GLY A 180 20.31 5.41 1.23
CA GLY A 180 19.75 6.53 1.98
C GLY A 180 20.65 7.76 1.99
N GLU A 181 21.93 7.58 2.24
CA GLU A 181 22.91 8.66 2.24
C GLU A 181 23.02 9.34 0.87
N LYS A 182 23.07 8.55 -0.21
CA LYS A 182 23.16 9.04 -1.58
C LYS A 182 21.91 9.78 -2.02
N THR A 183 20.73 9.28 -1.67
CA THR A 183 19.45 9.86 -2.12
C THR A 183 18.99 11.03 -1.25
N GLY A 184 19.34 11.03 0.04
CA GLY A 184 18.89 12.03 1.00
C GLY A 184 17.38 12.01 1.28
N LEU A 185 16.65 11.00 0.78
CA LEU A 185 15.20 10.90 0.91
C LEU A 185 14.80 10.85 2.39
N TYR A 186 13.79 11.65 2.75
CA TYR A 186 13.20 11.74 4.10
C TYR A 186 14.15 12.18 5.22
N LYS A 187 15.35 12.67 4.88
CA LYS A 187 16.31 13.15 5.87
C LYS A 187 15.78 14.41 6.55
N GLY A 188 15.65 14.36 7.87
CA GLY A 188 15.17 15.49 8.68
C GLY A 188 13.64 15.61 8.76
N ASP A 189 12.88 14.66 8.20
CA ASP A 189 11.43 14.62 8.34
C ASP A 189 11.03 14.52 9.82
N MET A 190 10.10 15.37 10.23
CA MET A 190 9.54 15.30 11.57
C MET A 190 8.60 14.10 11.69
N VAL A 191 8.90 13.21 12.65
CA VAL A 191 8.03 12.09 12.99
C VAL A 191 7.43 12.24 14.38
N SER A 192 6.17 11.83 14.53
CA SER A 192 5.49 11.77 15.82
C SER A 192 6.26 10.89 16.81
N LYS A 193 6.13 11.22 18.10
CA LYS A 193 6.78 10.46 19.18
C LYS A 193 6.40 8.97 19.11
N GLY A 194 7.41 8.11 19.03
CA GLY A 194 7.26 6.65 18.95
C GLY A 194 7.24 6.08 17.53
N CYS A 195 7.13 6.93 16.50
CA CYS A 195 7.30 6.53 15.11
C CYS A 195 8.78 6.50 14.71
N THR A 196 9.11 5.71 13.71
CA THR A 196 10.47 5.65 13.14
C THR A 196 10.54 6.53 11.89
N PRO A 197 11.58 7.37 11.75
CA PRO A 197 11.81 8.18 10.54
C PRO A 197 12.04 7.30 9.32
N ASN A 198 11.68 7.79 8.12
CA ASN A 198 11.87 7.04 6.87
C ASN A 198 13.29 7.18 6.31
N TYR A 199 14.15 8.05 6.85
CA TYR A 199 15.55 8.15 6.41
C TYR A 199 16.28 6.83 6.68
N LEU A 200 16.73 6.14 5.63
CA LEU A 200 17.20 4.75 5.73
C LEU A 200 18.25 4.50 6.83
N PRO A 201 19.30 5.32 7.01
CA PRO A 201 20.27 5.10 8.08
C PRO A 201 19.63 5.09 9.47
N GLU A 202 18.74 6.06 9.75
CA GLU A 202 18.03 6.15 11.03
C GLU A 202 16.98 5.05 11.18
N PHE A 203 16.21 4.78 10.12
CA PHE A 203 15.20 3.72 10.09
C PHE A 203 15.81 2.37 10.44
N ILE A 204 16.89 2.00 9.75
CA ILE A 204 17.57 0.72 9.91
C ILE A 204 18.14 0.60 11.33
N ALA A 205 18.80 1.64 11.83
CA ALA A 205 19.36 1.64 13.19
C ALA A 205 18.26 1.45 14.24
N ILE A 206 17.18 2.24 14.17
CA ILE A 206 16.08 2.22 15.15
C ILE A 206 15.31 0.88 15.10
N GLU A 207 14.90 0.40 13.92
CA GLU A 207 14.11 -0.83 13.81
C GLU A 207 14.93 -2.10 14.12
N SER A 208 16.24 -2.09 13.83
CA SER A 208 17.15 -3.18 14.25
C SER A 208 17.26 -3.22 15.77
N ASN A 209 17.46 -2.07 16.42
CA ASN A 209 17.52 -1.96 17.88
C ASN A 209 16.23 -2.44 18.55
N LYS A 210 15.05 -2.02 18.04
CA LYS A 210 13.74 -2.48 18.56
C LYS A 210 13.56 -4.00 18.48
N ARG A 211 14.30 -4.70 17.61
CA ARG A 211 14.22 -6.15 17.38
C ARG A 211 15.41 -6.93 17.93
N ASN A 212 16.39 -6.26 18.56
CA ASN A 212 17.63 -6.85 19.02
C ASN A 212 18.43 -7.55 17.89
N LEU A 213 18.52 -6.92 16.71
CA LEU A 213 19.21 -7.44 15.51
C LEU A 213 20.54 -6.77 15.23
#